data_AF-A0A094J2G8-F1
#
_entry.id   AF-A0A094J2G8-F1
#
_cell.length_a   1.000
_cell.length_b   1.000
_cell.length_c   1.000
_cell.angle_alpha   90.00
_cell.angle_beta   90.00
_cell.angle_gamma   90.00
#
_symmetry.space_group_name_H-M   'P 1'
#
loop_
_entity.id
_entity.type
_entity.pdbx_description
1 polymer ?
#
loop_
_entity_poly.entity_id
_entity_poly.type
_entity_poly.pdbx_seq_one_letter_code
_entity_poly.pdbx_strand_id
1 'polypeptide(L)'
;MRGVTLSVPKHLAFHQNSLTSHKAVNHREKMVKRMELIHQGENMRTAAERLISENREDLRRELFPNKLYGARNRRLREDTPSFTVTSHCLDEMIHPVQHRGLTPREAARLQSFPDWYIFEGPFVSFIPIRNKTDTNRSAMLFLRY
;
A
#
# COMPACT_ATOMS: atom_id res chain seq x y z
N MET A 1 19.65 10.70 17.98
CA MET A 1 19.08 11.64 16.98
C MET A 1 17.67 11.98 17.41
N ARG A 2 17.44 13.16 18.01
CA ARG A 2 16.08 13.59 18.36
C ARG A 2 15.47 14.16 17.09
N GLY A 3 14.55 13.41 16.46
CA GLY A 3 13.72 13.94 15.39
C GLY A 3 12.99 15.14 15.97
N VAL A 4 13.31 16.33 15.45
CA VAL A 4 12.66 17.57 15.83
C VAL A 4 11.16 17.34 15.66
N THR A 5 10.38 17.50 16.71
CA THR A 5 8.91 17.52 16.60
C THR A 5 8.59 18.70 15.70
N LEU A 6 8.45 18.45 14.39
CA LEU A 6 8.28 19.51 13.41
C LEU A 6 6.94 20.17 13.69
N SER A 7 6.99 21.37 14.25
CA SER A 7 5.84 22.24 14.38
C SER A 7 5.25 22.49 13.00
N VAL A 8 3.93 22.55 12.90
CA VAL A 8 3.23 22.89 11.66
C VAL A 8 3.80 24.21 11.11
N PRO A 9 4.30 24.25 9.86
CA PRO A 9 4.75 25.48 9.22
C PRO A 9 3.64 26.54 9.19
N LYS A 10 3.96 27.79 9.53
CA LYS A 10 2.99 28.90 9.66
C LYS A 10 2.18 29.18 8.39
N HIS A 11 2.72 28.83 7.22
CA HIS A 11 2.08 29.05 5.92
C HIS A 11 1.13 27.91 5.52
N LEU A 12 1.07 26.81 6.28
CA LEU A 12 0.17 25.69 6.01
C LEU A 12 -1.12 25.82 6.83
N ALA A 13 -2.25 25.79 6.13
CA ALA A 13 -3.57 25.66 6.76
C ALA A 13 -3.79 24.18 7.16
N PHE A 14 -3.19 23.76 8.27
CA PHE A 14 -3.42 22.43 8.84
C PHE A 14 -4.52 22.48 9.90
N HIS A 15 -5.57 21.69 9.71
CA HIS A 15 -6.59 21.45 10.73
C HIS A 15 -6.36 20.05 11.29
N GLN A 16 -6.27 19.93 12.62
CA GLN A 16 -6.04 18.63 13.29
C GLN A 16 -7.11 17.58 12.95
N ASN A 17 -8.32 18.02 12.58
CA ASN A 17 -9.43 17.15 12.19
C ASN A 17 -9.50 16.87 10.67
N SER A 18 -8.54 17.35 9.88
CA SER A 18 -8.48 17.14 8.44
C SER A 18 -7.38 16.14 8.09
N LEU A 19 -7.73 15.10 7.32
CA LEU A 19 -6.80 14.06 6.91
C LEU A 19 -6.68 14.02 5.38
N THR A 20 -5.55 14.51 4.87
CA THR A 20 -5.29 14.56 3.42
C THR A 20 -4.73 13.24 2.91
N SER A 21 -5.02 12.93 1.64
CA SER A 21 -4.51 11.76 0.91
C SER A 21 -4.77 10.41 1.58
N HIS A 22 -5.85 10.32 2.35
CA HIS A 22 -6.35 9.09 2.97
C HIS A 22 -7.50 8.48 2.15
N LYS A 23 -7.17 8.11 0.91
CA LYS A 23 -8.07 7.37 0.04
C LYS A 23 -7.27 6.24 -0.59
N ALA A 24 -7.86 5.06 -0.68
CA ALA A 24 -7.25 3.92 -1.35
C ALA A 24 -7.65 3.85 -2.83
N VAL A 25 -6.88 3.10 -3.60
CA VAL A 25 -7.21 2.77 -4.99
C VAL A 25 -8.45 1.89 -5.03
N ASN A 26 -9.34 2.15 -6.00
CA ASN A 26 -10.48 1.28 -6.23
C ASN A 26 -10.02 0.00 -6.94
N HIS A 27 -10.17 -1.15 -6.27
CA HIS A 27 -9.72 -2.44 -6.78
C HIS A 27 -10.84 -3.15 -7.54
N ARG A 28 -10.48 -3.98 -8.53
CA ARG A 28 -11.46 -4.88 -9.17
C ARG A 28 -12.00 -5.89 -8.16
N GLU A 29 -13.25 -6.31 -8.32
CA GLU A 29 -13.92 -7.24 -7.40
C GLU A 29 -13.08 -8.51 -7.10
N LYS A 30 -12.50 -9.12 -8.14
CA LYS A 30 -11.60 -10.28 -8.01
C LYS A 30 -10.39 -10.01 -7.10
N MET A 31 -9.84 -8.80 -7.15
CA MET A 31 -8.73 -8.40 -6.29
C MET A 31 -9.19 -8.19 -4.85
N VAL A 32 -10.38 -7.62 -4.63
CA VAL A 32 -10.97 -7.47 -3.28
C VAL A 32 -11.20 -8.84 -2.64
N LYS A 33 -11.84 -9.77 -3.35
CA LYS A 33 -12.02 -11.16 -2.90
C LYS A 33 -10.70 -11.87 -2.60
N ARG A 34 -9.65 -11.61 -3.41
CA ARG A 34 -8.31 -12.11 -3.09
C ARG A 34 -7.78 -11.53 -1.79
N MET A 35 -7.89 -10.21 -1.58
CA MET A 35 -7.42 -9.58 -0.35
C MET A 35 -8.15 -10.13 0.88
N GLU A 36 -9.44 -10.43 0.77
CA GLU A 36 -10.24 -11.08 1.81
C GLU A 36 -9.64 -12.43 2.24
N LEU A 37 -9.12 -13.22 1.31
CA LEU A 37 -8.51 -14.53 1.60
C LEU A 37 -7.08 -14.47 2.13
N ILE A 38 -6.41 -13.32 2.12
CA ILE A 38 -5.04 -13.15 2.64
C ILE A 38 -5.15 -12.71 4.09
N HIS A 39 -4.66 -13.50 5.04
CA HIS A 39 -4.73 -13.16 6.47
C HIS A 39 -3.58 -12.25 6.92
N GLN A 40 -3.69 -11.66 8.12
CA GLN A 40 -2.65 -10.75 8.63
C GLN A 40 -1.28 -11.45 8.68
N GLY A 41 -0.25 -10.80 8.14
CA GLY A 41 1.10 -11.35 8.04
C GLY A 41 1.33 -12.27 6.83
N GLU A 42 0.28 -12.64 6.10
CA GLU A 42 0.41 -13.44 4.89
C GLU A 42 0.71 -12.58 3.66
N ASN A 43 1.23 -13.25 2.63
CA ASN A 43 1.34 -12.74 1.28
C ASN A 43 0.64 -13.69 0.30
N MET A 44 0.61 -13.37 -0.99
CA MET A 44 -0.08 -14.26 -1.96
C MET A 44 0.44 -15.68 -2.00
N ARG A 45 1.74 -15.89 -1.78
CA ARG A 45 2.32 -17.23 -1.81
C ARG A 45 1.83 -18.02 -0.60
N THR A 46 2.01 -17.48 0.60
CA THR A 46 1.64 -18.19 1.84
C THR A 46 0.13 -18.40 1.93
N ALA A 47 -0.67 -17.42 1.52
CA ALA A 47 -2.12 -17.57 1.44
C ALA A 47 -2.55 -18.64 0.44
N ALA A 48 -1.91 -18.71 -0.75
CA ALA A 48 -2.20 -19.74 -1.74
C ALA A 48 -1.79 -21.14 -1.25
N GLU A 49 -0.64 -21.27 -0.59
CA GLU A 49 -0.18 -22.54 0.01
C GLU A 49 -1.16 -23.01 1.10
N ARG A 50 -1.63 -22.11 1.97
CA ARG A 50 -2.65 -22.41 2.97
C ARG A 50 -3.98 -22.85 2.34
N LEU A 51 -4.44 -22.16 1.29
CA LEU A 51 -5.67 -22.55 0.59
C LEU A 51 -5.57 -23.96 -0.01
N ILE A 52 -4.39 -24.35 -0.52
CA ILE A 52 -4.16 -25.72 -1.02
C ILE A 52 -4.21 -26.71 0.15
N SER A 53 -3.53 -26.43 1.27
CA SER A 53 -3.54 -27.33 2.43
C SER A 53 -4.93 -27.50 3.07
N GLU A 54 -5.79 -26.50 2.94
CA GLU A 54 -7.18 -26.52 3.40
C GLU A 54 -8.15 -27.10 2.36
N ASN A 55 -7.64 -27.67 1.26
CA ASN A 55 -8.43 -28.28 0.19
C ASN A 55 -9.37 -27.28 -0.53
N ARG A 56 -8.97 -25.99 -0.61
CA ARG A 56 -9.65 -24.87 -1.27
C ARG A 56 -8.94 -24.41 -2.55
N GLU A 57 -8.51 -25.38 -3.36
CA GLU A 57 -7.72 -25.13 -4.58
C GLU A 57 -8.50 -24.39 -5.68
N ASP A 58 -9.82 -24.55 -5.69
CA ASP A 58 -10.76 -23.84 -6.54
C ASP A 58 -10.65 -22.31 -6.33
N LEU A 59 -10.70 -21.85 -5.08
CA LEU A 59 -10.53 -20.44 -4.71
C LEU A 59 -9.14 -19.92 -5.08
N ARG A 60 -8.11 -20.74 -4.84
CA ARG A 60 -6.74 -20.41 -5.25
C ARG A 60 -6.68 -20.19 -6.78
N ARG A 61 -7.22 -21.11 -7.58
CA ARG A 61 -7.18 -21.05 -9.04
C ARG A 61 -8.02 -19.90 -9.60
N GLU A 62 -9.16 -19.63 -8.97
CA GLU A 62 -10.04 -18.55 -9.41
C GLU A 62 -9.44 -17.18 -9.09
N LEU A 63 -9.02 -16.94 -7.84
CA LEU A 63 -8.73 -15.59 -7.34
C LEU A 63 -7.25 -15.20 -7.42
N PHE A 64 -6.32 -16.15 -7.39
CA PHE A 64 -4.88 -15.89 -7.41
C PHE A 64 -4.28 -16.03 -8.82
N PRO A 65 -3.23 -15.26 -9.14
CA PRO A 65 -2.53 -15.42 -10.41
C PRO A 65 -1.70 -16.71 -10.42
N ASN A 66 -1.43 -17.24 -11.63
CA ASN A 66 -0.59 -18.43 -11.78
C ASN A 66 0.82 -18.23 -11.24
N LYS A 67 1.39 -17.03 -11.43
CA LYS A 67 2.71 -16.66 -10.92
C LYS A 67 2.56 -15.85 -9.63
N LEU A 68 3.06 -16.42 -8.54
CA LEU A 68 2.96 -15.84 -7.20
C LEU A 68 4.28 -15.16 -6.81
N TYR A 69 4.20 -13.85 -6.53
CA TYR A 69 5.32 -13.05 -6.05
C TYR A 69 5.13 -12.73 -4.58
N GLY A 70 6.07 -13.14 -3.71
CA GLY A 70 5.95 -12.95 -2.26
C GLY A 70 5.97 -11.48 -1.80
N ALA A 71 6.53 -10.56 -2.61
CA ALA A 71 6.55 -9.14 -2.31
C ALA A 71 5.23 -8.41 -2.62
N ARG A 72 4.27 -9.06 -3.27
CA ARG A 72 2.99 -8.47 -3.67
C ARG A 72 1.87 -8.92 -2.74
N ASN A 73 0.89 -8.03 -2.52
CA ASN A 73 -0.31 -8.33 -1.73
C ASN A 73 0.05 -8.90 -0.34
N ARG A 74 1.00 -8.27 0.35
CA ARG A 74 1.42 -8.61 1.71
C ARG A 74 0.51 -7.88 2.69
N ARG A 75 -0.26 -8.61 3.50
CA ARG A 75 -1.11 -8.00 4.52
C ARG A 75 -0.29 -7.66 5.75
N LEU A 76 -0.34 -6.40 6.14
CA LEU A 76 0.31 -5.93 7.36
C LEU A 76 -0.30 -6.60 8.59
N ARG A 77 0.50 -6.65 9.67
CA ARG A 77 0.01 -6.98 11.01
C ARG A 77 0.03 -5.73 11.87
N GLU A 78 -0.92 -5.62 12.79
CA GLU A 78 -1.02 -4.48 13.71
C GLU A 78 0.03 -4.54 14.83
N ASP A 79 0.53 -5.73 15.16
CA ASP A 79 1.43 -6.01 16.28
C ASP A 79 2.92 -6.05 15.90
N THR A 80 3.25 -5.93 14.61
CA THR A 80 4.65 -6.01 14.13
C THR A 80 5.04 -4.82 13.27
N PRO A 81 6.34 -4.47 13.19
CA PRO A 81 6.82 -3.48 12.25
C PRO A 81 6.39 -3.78 10.80
N SER A 82 6.11 -2.73 10.02
CA SER A 82 5.77 -2.89 8.61
C SER A 82 6.96 -3.34 7.78
N PHE A 83 6.67 -3.92 6.61
CA PHE A 83 7.70 -4.10 5.58
C PHE A 83 8.28 -2.75 5.13
N THR A 84 9.46 -2.79 4.52
CA THR A 84 10.06 -1.62 3.88
C THR A 84 9.09 -1.01 2.87
N VAL A 85 8.75 0.26 3.08
CA VAL A 85 7.86 1.02 2.20
C VAL A 85 8.63 1.40 0.93
N THR A 86 8.32 0.74 -0.18
CA THR A 86 8.91 0.97 -1.50
C THR A 86 8.09 1.98 -2.32
N SER A 87 8.59 2.37 -3.50
CA SER A 87 7.84 3.17 -4.48
C SER A 87 6.53 2.51 -4.93
N HIS A 88 6.39 1.19 -4.76
CA HIS A 88 5.20 0.42 -5.14
C HIS A 88 4.39 -0.06 -3.93
N CYS A 89 4.59 0.54 -2.75
CA CYS A 89 3.95 0.11 -1.50
C CYS A 89 2.42 0.01 -1.58
N LEU A 90 1.74 0.91 -2.29
CA LEU A 90 0.27 0.89 -2.42
C LEU A 90 -0.27 -0.34 -3.18
N ASP A 91 0.59 -0.93 -4.00
CA ASP A 91 0.34 -2.13 -4.81
C ASP A 91 0.79 -3.41 -4.10
N GLU A 92 1.78 -3.28 -3.23
CA GLU A 92 2.45 -4.38 -2.55
C GLU A 92 1.85 -4.71 -1.18
N MET A 93 1.28 -3.72 -0.50
CA MET A 93 0.88 -3.81 0.90
C MET A 93 -0.64 -3.69 1.04
N ILE A 94 -1.23 -4.58 1.84
CA ILE A 94 -2.65 -4.61 2.16
C ILE A 94 -2.82 -4.09 3.59
N HIS A 95 -3.87 -3.29 3.81
CA HIS A 95 -4.26 -2.83 5.13
C HIS A 95 -4.45 -4.03 6.10
N PRO A 96 -4.08 -3.94 7.40
CA PRO A 96 -4.18 -5.08 8.31
C PRO A 96 -5.60 -5.67 8.40
N VAL A 97 -6.61 -4.82 8.62
CA VAL A 97 -8.01 -5.24 8.76
C VAL A 97 -8.80 -5.16 7.44
N GLN A 98 -8.81 -4.00 6.78
CA GLN A 98 -9.63 -3.74 5.60
C GLN A 98 -9.14 -4.51 4.35
N HIS A 99 -10.05 -4.87 3.43
CA HIS A 99 -9.73 -5.60 2.19
C HIS A 99 -9.34 -4.65 1.04
N ARG A 100 -8.35 -3.79 1.31
CA ARG A 100 -7.83 -2.80 0.36
C ARG A 100 -6.33 -2.61 0.53
N GLY A 101 -5.69 -2.07 -0.52
CA GLY A 101 -4.33 -1.54 -0.41
C GLY A 101 -4.25 -0.37 0.58
N LEU A 102 -3.02 -0.01 0.96
CA LEU A 102 -2.79 1.18 1.78
C LEU A 102 -3.20 2.46 1.04
N THR A 103 -3.56 3.50 1.80
CA THR A 103 -3.66 4.86 1.27
C THR A 103 -2.28 5.52 1.24
N PRO A 104 -2.06 6.56 0.40
CA PRO A 104 -0.83 7.35 0.46
C PRO A 104 -0.51 7.86 1.87
N ARG A 105 -1.53 8.37 2.59
CA ARG A 105 -1.39 8.79 3.99
C ARG A 105 -0.93 7.68 4.94
N GLU A 106 -1.44 6.46 4.80
CA GLU A 106 -1.02 5.33 5.64
C GLU A 106 0.45 4.96 5.37
N ALA A 107 0.85 4.87 4.09
CA ALA A 107 2.23 4.61 3.70
C ALA A 107 3.19 5.71 4.21
N ALA A 108 2.76 6.97 4.18
CA ALA A 108 3.54 8.09 4.70
C ALA A 108 3.72 8.01 6.22
N ARG A 109 2.66 7.65 6.97
CA ARG A 109 2.75 7.43 8.42
C ARG A 109 3.72 6.30 8.77
N LEU A 110 3.77 5.22 8.00
CA LEU A 110 4.77 4.16 8.17
C LEU A 110 6.21 4.67 8.01
N GLN A 111 6.43 5.69 7.18
CA GLN A 111 7.71 6.38 7.01
C GLN A 111 7.91 7.58 7.97
N SER A 112 7.05 7.72 8.98
CA SER A 112 7.08 8.81 9.97
C SER A 112 6.87 10.22 9.38
N PHE A 113 6.21 10.35 8.22
CA PHE A 113 5.80 11.67 7.73
C PHE A 113 4.69 12.24 8.62
N PRO A 114 4.77 13.53 8.97
CA PRO A 114 3.72 14.19 9.73
C PRO A 114 2.45 14.37 8.90
N ASP A 115 1.29 14.38 9.55
CA ASP A 115 -0.01 14.49 8.87
C ASP A 115 -0.21 15.81 8.12
N TRP A 116 0.46 16.89 8.56
CA TRP A 116 0.43 18.18 7.89
C TRP A 116 1.22 18.21 6.58
N TYR A 117 2.04 17.20 6.29
CA TYR A 117 2.79 17.12 5.04
C TYR A 117 1.83 16.86 3.87
N ILE A 118 1.84 17.74 2.87
CA ILE A 118 0.95 17.69 1.71
C ILE A 118 1.65 16.96 0.56
N PHE A 119 0.96 15.99 -0.04
CA PHE A 119 1.42 15.33 -1.25
C PHE A 119 0.83 16.04 -2.46
N GLU A 120 1.69 16.43 -3.40
CA GLU A 120 1.27 16.97 -4.68
C GLU A 120 1.55 15.96 -5.78
N GLY A 121 0.65 15.92 -6.76
CA GLY A 121 0.74 15.02 -7.91
C GLY A 121 -0.48 14.10 -8.06
N PRO A 122 -0.54 13.37 -9.18
CA PRO A 122 -1.65 12.49 -9.50
C PRO A 122 -1.78 11.37 -8.47
N PHE A 123 -3.01 11.17 -7.97
CA PHE A 123 -3.40 10.22 -6.93
C PHE A 123 -2.90 8.78 -7.18
N VAL A 124 -2.75 8.42 -8.46
CA VAL A 124 -2.17 7.16 -8.93
C VAL A 124 -1.66 7.35 -10.37
N SER A 125 -0.56 8.09 -10.56
CA SER A 125 0.26 7.83 -11.76
C SER A 125 1.12 6.59 -11.54
N PHE A 126 0.46 5.45 -11.45
CA PHE A 126 1.13 4.18 -11.68
C PHE A 126 1.41 4.09 -13.17
N ILE A 127 2.69 4.12 -13.52
CA ILE A 127 3.19 3.90 -14.87
C ILE A 127 2.51 2.62 -15.43
N PRO A 128 1.64 2.69 -16.45
CA PRO A 128 1.32 1.49 -17.20
C PRO A 128 2.64 1.05 -17.83
N ILE A 129 3.03 -0.22 -17.65
CA ILE A 129 4.16 -0.82 -18.38
C ILE A 129 3.75 -0.94 -19.85
N ARG A 130 3.64 0.18 -20.55
CA ARG A 130 3.39 0.26 -21.98
C ARG A 130 4.28 1.38 -22.51
N ASN A 131 5.36 0.94 -23.13
CA ASN A 131 6.43 1.69 -23.82
C ASN A 131 7.58 2.18 -22.92
N LYS A 132 8.71 1.46 -23.02
CA LYS A 132 10.01 1.72 -22.38
C LYS A 132 10.75 2.93 -22.99
N THR A 133 10.08 4.06 -23.26
CA THR A 133 10.74 5.19 -23.93
C THR A 133 10.61 6.54 -23.25
N ASP A 134 9.83 6.69 -22.17
CA ASP A 134 9.81 7.95 -21.42
C ASP A 134 10.41 7.82 -20.02
N THR A 135 11.61 8.38 -19.91
CA THR A 135 12.39 8.61 -18.70
C THR A 135 11.75 9.71 -17.87
N ASN A 136 10.59 9.45 -17.26
CA ASN A 136 10.10 10.21 -16.12
C ASN A 136 9.51 9.24 -15.09
N ARG A 137 10.42 8.71 -14.27
CA ARG A 137 10.14 7.76 -13.19
C ARG A 137 9.24 8.43 -12.14
N SER A 138 7.93 8.28 -12.29
CA SER A 138 6.97 8.60 -11.22
C SER A 138 7.03 7.51 -10.16
N ALA A 139 8.07 7.57 -9.33
CA ALA A 139 7.97 7.07 -7.97
C ALA A 139 7.04 8.02 -7.20
N MET A 140 6.40 7.54 -6.13
CA MET A 140 5.93 8.44 -5.08
C MET A 140 7.18 9.12 -4.48
N LEU A 141 7.69 10.13 -5.18
CA LEU A 141 8.73 11.03 -4.72
C LEU A 141 8.04 11.84 -3.65
N PHE A 142 8.23 11.43 -2.39
CA PHE A 142 8.06 12.32 -1.26
C PHE A 142 9.01 13.50 -1.51
N LEU A 143 8.50 14.55 -2.17
CA LEU A 143 9.25 15.77 -2.48
C LEU A 143 9.63 16.41 -1.15
N ARG A 144 10.84 16.15 -0.68
CA ARG A 144 11.41 16.86 0.47
C ARG A 144 11.36 18.36 0.14
N TYR A 145 10.58 19.12 0.91
CA TYR A 145 10.83 20.55 1.10
C TYR A 145 12.05 20.72 2.01
#